data_AF-A0A1I2BGD3-F1
#
_entry.id   AF-A0A1I2BGD3-F1
#
_cell.length_a   1.000
_cell.length_b   1.000
_cell.length_c   1.000
_cell.angle_alpha   90.00
_cell.angle_beta   90.00
_cell.angle_gamma   90.00
#
_symmetry.space_group_name_H-M   'P 1'
#
loop_
_entity.id
_entity.type
_entity.pdbx_description
1 polymer ?
#
loop_
_entity_poly.entity_id
_entity_poly.type
_entity_poly.pdbx_seq_one_letter_code
_entity_poly.pdbx_strand_id
1 'polypeptide(L)'
;MKKNEKNEEGLVKDTCDAIFDYTKTIYLEEAERFKQIESKASITIGFSGVVLGIYIAYLSNFEPMGTGYLIYTLVFELGILYLLIMALFEFLKTIKRDDYRQAGLENVITYEFGRELVSKAKLDLAATYKEAIDYNRAKLENKLKFYNTGLLHISWGLTIFLVHYCDRGGFKVCHMIKGRDSSRMLLKVETGREVKEQLKLRKVYFMNEKQSKKIIKGLIRGKKSNNISDRITTFKKEFDAIDAIQ
;
A
#
# COMPACT_ATOMS: atom_id res chain seq x y z
N MET A 1 7.56 -35.39 -55.47
CA MET A 1 7.27 -34.25 -54.58
C MET A 1 6.97 -34.79 -53.18
N LYS A 2 7.96 -34.87 -52.29
CA LYS A 2 7.81 -35.24 -50.86
C LYS A 2 8.85 -34.46 -50.07
N LYS A 3 8.61 -33.17 -49.83
CA LYS A 3 9.52 -32.35 -49.00
C LYS A 3 8.84 -31.21 -48.21
N ASN A 4 7.51 -31.07 -48.24
CA ASN A 4 6.83 -29.97 -47.54
C ASN A 4 6.18 -30.36 -46.20
N GLU A 5 5.75 -31.61 -45.97
CA GLU A 5 5.03 -31.97 -44.73
C GLU A 5 5.89 -31.90 -43.46
N LYS A 6 7.20 -32.21 -43.53
CA LYS A 6 8.07 -32.18 -42.34
C LYS A 6 8.38 -30.78 -41.80
N ASN A 7 8.26 -29.74 -42.64
CA ASN A 7 8.51 -28.36 -42.21
C ASN A 7 7.27 -27.76 -41.52
N GLU A 8 6.07 -28.15 -41.92
CA GLU A 8 4.83 -27.68 -41.31
C GLU A 8 4.63 -28.25 -39.90
N GLU A 9 4.90 -29.53 -39.68
CA GLU A 9 4.82 -30.15 -38.34
C GLU A 9 5.83 -29.54 -37.35
N GLY A 10 7.03 -29.18 -37.82
CA GLY A 10 8.04 -28.49 -37.01
C GLY A 10 7.60 -27.08 -36.61
N LEU A 11 7.10 -26.30 -37.57
CA LEU A 11 6.62 -24.92 -37.35
C LEU A 11 5.43 -24.88 -36.37
N VAL A 12 4.51 -25.85 -36.47
CA VAL A 12 3.35 -25.97 -35.58
C VAL A 12 3.78 -26.32 -34.15
N LYS A 13 4.80 -27.18 -34.00
CA LYS A 13 5.34 -27.54 -32.69
C LYS A 13 6.02 -26.35 -32.00
N ASP A 14 6.88 -25.63 -32.71
CA ASP A 14 7.56 -24.45 -32.17
C ASP A 14 6.57 -23.35 -31.77
N THR A 15 5.47 -23.20 -32.52
CA THR A 15 4.40 -22.25 -32.20
C THR A 15 3.64 -22.66 -30.94
N CYS A 16 3.31 -23.95 -30.78
CA CYS A 16 2.63 -24.46 -29.58
C CYS A 16 3.51 -24.32 -28.33
N ASP A 17 4.82 -24.51 -28.48
CA ASP A 17 5.81 -24.34 -27.42
C ASP A 17 5.87 -22.88 -26.97
N ALA A 18 5.94 -21.94 -27.92
CA ALA A 18 5.90 -20.51 -27.63
C ALA A 18 4.60 -20.08 -26.93
N ILE A 19 3.45 -20.59 -27.37
CA ILE A 19 2.14 -20.29 -26.75
C ILE A 19 2.10 -20.79 -25.31
N PHE A 20 2.55 -22.02 -25.07
CA PHE A 20 2.58 -22.62 -23.75
C PHE A 20 3.52 -21.85 -22.80
N ASP A 21 4.74 -21.56 -23.24
CA ASP A 21 5.73 -20.83 -22.45
C ASP A 21 5.27 -19.41 -22.12
N TYR A 22 4.65 -18.72 -23.09
CA TYR A 22 4.06 -17.39 -22.88
C TYR A 22 2.93 -17.44 -21.84
N THR A 23 2.01 -18.40 -21.96
CA THR A 23 0.87 -18.51 -21.05
C THR A 23 1.32 -18.86 -19.63
N LYS A 24 2.29 -19.77 -19.49
CA LYS A 24 2.92 -20.10 -18.21
C LYS A 24 3.58 -18.88 -17.58
N THR A 25 4.27 -18.07 -18.39
CA THR A 25 4.93 -16.84 -17.92
C THR A 25 3.91 -15.85 -17.38
N ILE A 26 2.83 -15.57 -18.12
CA ILE A 26 1.75 -14.68 -17.64
C ILE A 26 1.13 -15.21 -16.35
N TYR A 27 0.88 -16.51 -16.25
CA TYR A 27 0.32 -17.11 -15.05
C TYR A 27 1.21 -16.86 -13.81
N LEU A 28 2.53 -17.01 -13.95
CA LEU A 28 3.49 -16.73 -12.88
C LEU A 28 3.53 -15.23 -12.52
N GLU A 29 3.50 -14.36 -13.51
CA GLU A 29 3.44 -12.90 -13.29
C GLU A 29 2.16 -12.51 -12.54
N GLU A 30 1.01 -13.06 -12.89
CA GLU A 30 -0.24 -12.79 -12.19
C GLU A 30 -0.24 -13.30 -10.74
N ALA A 31 0.31 -14.50 -10.51
CA ALA A 31 0.52 -15.02 -9.16
C ALA A 31 1.35 -14.06 -8.30
N GLU A 32 2.42 -13.50 -8.88
CA GLU A 32 3.28 -12.55 -8.20
C GLU A 32 2.54 -11.24 -7.91
N ARG A 33 1.79 -10.70 -8.88
CA ARG A 33 0.98 -9.47 -8.69
C ARG A 33 -0.05 -9.63 -7.58
N PHE A 34 -0.67 -10.80 -7.45
CA PHE A 34 -1.55 -11.13 -6.33
C PHE A 34 -0.83 -10.99 -4.99
N LYS A 35 0.31 -11.66 -4.85
CA LYS A 35 1.12 -11.63 -3.63
C LYS A 35 1.59 -10.21 -3.29
N GLN A 36 1.99 -9.43 -4.30
CA GLN A 36 2.40 -8.04 -4.11
C GLN A 36 1.26 -7.16 -3.58
N ILE A 37 0.03 -7.32 -4.10
CA ILE A 37 -1.13 -6.56 -3.63
C ILE A 37 -1.50 -6.93 -2.19
N GLU A 38 -1.45 -8.21 -1.82
CA GLU A 38 -1.69 -8.65 -0.44
C GLU A 38 -0.64 -8.11 0.53
N SER A 39 0.64 -8.13 0.14
CA SER A 39 1.73 -7.54 0.91
C SER A 39 1.53 -6.04 1.12
N LYS A 40 1.22 -5.30 0.06
CA LYS A 40 0.92 -3.86 0.13
C LYS A 40 -0.28 -3.56 1.03
N ALA A 41 -1.35 -4.35 0.92
CA ALA A 41 -2.53 -4.21 1.76
C ALA A 41 -2.19 -4.46 3.23
N SER A 42 -1.38 -5.49 3.55
CA SER A 42 -0.94 -5.80 4.91
C SER A 42 -0.15 -4.65 5.55
N ILE A 43 0.83 -4.10 4.81
CA ILE A 43 1.59 -2.92 5.25
C ILE A 43 0.65 -1.73 5.46
N THR A 44 -0.31 -1.53 4.56
CA THR A 44 -1.27 -0.42 4.64
C THR A 44 -2.20 -0.55 5.84
N ILE A 45 -2.62 -1.77 6.22
CA ILE A 45 -3.39 -2.01 7.46
C ILE A 45 -2.56 -1.63 8.68
N GLY A 46 -1.29 -2.04 8.74
CA GLY A 46 -0.39 -1.66 9.84
C GLY A 46 -0.28 -0.15 9.98
N PHE A 47 -0.06 0.55 8.86
CA PHE A 47 -0.04 2.02 8.83
C PHE A 47 -1.38 2.63 9.26
N SER A 48 -2.50 2.12 8.75
CA SER A 48 -3.84 2.57 9.12
C SER A 48 -4.12 2.40 10.61
N GLY A 49 -3.63 1.32 11.23
CA GLY A 49 -3.72 1.08 12.66
C GLY A 49 -2.94 2.12 13.47
N VAL A 50 -1.75 2.49 13.03
CA VAL A 50 -0.96 3.58 13.66
C VAL A 50 -1.70 4.91 13.57
N VAL A 51 -2.24 5.26 12.40
CA VAL A 51 -3.04 6.49 12.20
C VAL A 51 -4.25 6.50 13.13
N LEU A 52 -4.98 5.38 13.20
CA LEU A 52 -6.12 5.23 14.10
C LEU A 52 -5.71 5.37 15.58
N GLY A 53 -4.58 4.79 15.97
CA GLY A 53 -4.05 4.90 17.34
C GLY A 53 -3.69 6.34 17.71
N ILE A 54 -3.01 7.07 16.81
CA ILE A 54 -2.73 8.51 16.98
C ILE A 54 -4.04 9.29 17.11
N TYR A 55 -5.03 8.95 16.31
CA TYR A 55 -6.33 9.61 16.32
C TYR A 55 -7.11 9.34 17.63
N ILE A 56 -7.14 8.11 18.12
CA ILE A 56 -7.74 7.77 19.43
C ILE A 56 -7.01 8.50 20.56
N ALA A 57 -5.67 8.56 20.52
CA ALA A 57 -4.91 9.32 21.51
C ALA A 57 -5.20 10.83 21.46
N TYR A 58 -5.46 11.37 20.28
CA TYR A 58 -5.94 12.75 20.11
C TYR A 58 -7.31 12.95 20.77
N LEU A 59 -8.27 12.03 20.54
CA LEU A 59 -9.60 12.08 21.15
C LEU A 59 -9.55 11.95 22.68
N SER A 60 -8.65 11.15 23.25
CA SER A 60 -8.52 11.00 24.71
C SER A 60 -8.02 12.27 25.40
N ASN A 61 -7.28 13.13 24.69
CA ASN A 61 -6.78 14.41 25.22
C ASN A 61 -7.73 15.58 24.89
N PHE A 62 -8.96 15.27 24.47
CA PHE A 62 -9.94 16.25 24.06
C PHE A 62 -10.55 17.00 25.26
N GLU A 63 -10.39 18.32 25.30
CA GLU A 63 -11.12 19.20 26.21
C GLU A 63 -12.13 20.06 25.42
N PRO A 64 -13.44 19.96 25.69
CA PRO A 64 -14.46 20.72 24.95
C PRO A 64 -14.39 22.22 25.27
N MET A 65 -14.24 23.05 24.24
CA MET A 65 -14.34 24.50 24.35
C MET A 65 -15.80 24.96 24.12
N GLY A 66 -16.66 24.76 25.13
CA GLY A 66 -18.04 25.24 25.14
C GLY A 66 -19.08 24.34 24.45
N THR A 67 -20.36 24.53 24.80
CA THR A 67 -21.48 23.62 24.46
C THR A 67 -21.92 23.64 23.00
N GLY A 68 -21.93 24.82 22.33
CA GLY A 68 -22.33 24.92 20.91
C GLY A 68 -21.29 24.33 19.94
N TYR A 69 -20.01 24.46 20.27
CA TYR A 69 -18.90 23.89 19.50
C TYR A 69 -18.78 22.36 19.68
N LEU A 70 -19.39 21.82 20.74
CA LEU A 70 -19.31 20.42 21.11
C LEU A 70 -20.01 19.52 20.08
N ILE A 71 -21.22 19.88 19.63
CA ILE A 71 -21.98 19.07 18.67
C ILE A 71 -21.25 19.01 17.32
N TYR A 72 -20.80 20.16 16.81
CA TYR A 72 -20.03 20.23 15.56
C TYR A 72 -18.78 19.35 15.64
N THR A 73 -18.03 19.50 16.72
CA THR A 73 -16.77 18.77 16.91
C THR A 73 -17.00 17.27 17.01
N LEU A 74 -18.02 16.85 17.75
CA LEU A 74 -18.38 15.45 17.90
C LEU A 74 -18.78 14.79 16.57
N VAL A 75 -19.52 15.50 15.71
CA VAL A 75 -19.86 15.01 14.36
C VAL A 75 -18.61 14.82 13.50
N PHE A 76 -17.68 15.78 13.51
CA PHE A 76 -16.42 15.66 12.77
C PHE A 76 -15.57 14.52 13.29
N GLU A 77 -15.49 14.36 14.61
CA GLU A 77 -14.69 13.33 15.24
C GLU A 77 -15.22 11.92 14.95
N LEU A 78 -16.53 11.71 15.11
CA LEU A 78 -17.16 10.46 14.72
C LEU A 78 -17.05 10.21 13.21
N GLY A 79 -17.12 11.26 12.38
CA GLY A 79 -16.94 11.15 10.94
C GLY A 79 -15.55 10.66 10.54
N ILE A 80 -14.49 11.24 11.14
CA ILE A 80 -13.11 10.79 10.93
C ILE A 80 -12.94 9.34 11.40
N LEU A 81 -13.45 9.02 12.60
CA LEU A 81 -13.39 7.67 13.15
C LEU A 81 -14.06 6.65 12.22
N TYR A 82 -15.26 6.97 11.73
CA TYR A 82 -16.01 6.15 10.79
C TYR A 82 -15.22 5.91 9.50
N LEU A 83 -14.63 6.95 8.90
CA LEU A 83 -13.82 6.82 7.69
C LEU A 83 -12.60 5.92 7.90
N LEU A 84 -11.91 6.05 9.04
CA LEU A 84 -10.74 5.21 9.36
C LEU A 84 -11.13 3.74 9.58
N ILE A 85 -12.27 3.48 10.24
CA ILE A 85 -12.80 2.12 10.42
C ILE A 85 -13.22 1.51 9.09
N MET A 86 -13.95 2.27 8.25
CA MET A 86 -14.34 1.81 6.91
C MET A 86 -13.13 1.48 6.06
N ALA A 87 -12.08 2.30 6.12
CA ALA A 87 -10.83 2.00 5.41
C ALA A 87 -10.22 0.67 5.85
N LEU A 88 -10.15 0.40 7.16
CA LEU A 88 -9.65 -0.87 7.70
C LEU A 88 -10.47 -2.06 7.18
N PHE A 89 -11.80 -1.96 7.16
CA PHE A 89 -12.65 -3.02 6.60
C PHE A 89 -12.38 -3.27 5.10
N GLU A 90 -12.18 -2.22 4.31
CA GLU A 90 -11.85 -2.35 2.88
C GLU A 90 -10.47 -2.99 2.64
N PHE A 91 -9.46 -2.65 3.47
CA PHE A 91 -8.17 -3.34 3.40
C PHE A 91 -8.24 -4.80 3.86
N LEU A 92 -9.04 -5.11 4.88
CA LEU A 92 -9.28 -6.48 5.31
C LEU A 92 -9.93 -7.30 4.18
N LYS A 93 -10.89 -6.73 3.44
CA LYS A 93 -11.47 -7.37 2.24
C LYS A 93 -10.41 -7.61 1.16
N THR A 94 -9.42 -6.73 1.02
CA THR A 94 -8.32 -6.89 0.06
C THR A 94 -7.42 -8.08 0.41
N ILE A 95 -7.11 -8.26 1.70
CA ILE A 95 -6.25 -9.35 2.20
C ILE A 95 -7.00 -10.66 2.34
N LYS A 96 -8.33 -10.62 2.53
CA LYS A 96 -9.14 -11.83 2.60
C LYS A 96 -8.76 -12.73 1.43
N ARG A 97 -8.31 -13.95 1.76
CA ARG A 97 -8.01 -15.00 0.79
C ARG A 97 -9.33 -15.35 0.10
N ASP A 98 -9.65 -14.60 -0.94
CA ASP A 98 -10.43 -15.18 -2.02
C ASP A 98 -9.52 -16.20 -2.72
N ASP A 99 -10.12 -17.30 -3.14
CA ASP A 99 -9.41 -18.46 -3.68
C ASP A 99 -8.62 -18.07 -4.93
N TYR A 100 -7.31 -17.87 -4.78
CA TYR A 100 -6.40 -17.87 -5.92
C TYR A 100 -6.52 -19.24 -6.58
N ARG A 101 -7.09 -19.28 -7.79
CA ARG A 101 -7.32 -20.55 -8.47
C ARG A 101 -6.01 -21.00 -9.07
N GLN A 102 -5.48 -22.11 -8.56
CA GLN A 102 -4.37 -22.78 -9.20
C GLN A 102 -4.85 -23.38 -10.52
N ALA A 103 -3.99 -23.39 -11.54
CA ALA A 103 -4.28 -24.09 -12.79
C ALA A 103 -4.57 -25.57 -12.45
N GLY A 104 -5.79 -26.02 -12.72
CA GLY A 104 -6.24 -27.37 -12.41
C GLY A 104 -5.53 -28.38 -13.30
N LEU A 105 -4.49 -29.03 -12.78
CA LEU A 105 -3.76 -30.09 -13.49
C LEU A 105 -4.44 -31.46 -13.37
N GLU A 106 -5.59 -31.52 -12.71
CA GLU A 106 -6.35 -32.74 -12.41
C GLU A 106 -6.73 -33.51 -13.70
N ASN A 107 -7.04 -32.79 -14.78
CA ASN A 107 -7.37 -33.39 -16.08
C ASN A 107 -6.13 -33.72 -16.94
N VAL A 108 -4.96 -33.18 -16.59
CA VAL A 108 -3.70 -33.29 -17.36
C VAL A 108 -2.91 -34.53 -16.93
N ILE A 109 -3.07 -34.98 -15.67
CA ILE A 109 -2.38 -36.17 -15.14
C ILE A 109 -3.23 -37.43 -15.40
N THR A 110 -3.76 -37.57 -16.61
CA THR A 110 -4.50 -38.77 -17.02
C THR A 110 -3.68 -39.59 -18.01
N TYR A 111 -3.85 -40.92 -17.95
CA TYR A 111 -3.17 -41.84 -18.88
C TYR A 111 -3.52 -41.54 -20.34
N GLU A 112 -4.73 -41.05 -20.60
CA GLU A 112 -5.19 -40.64 -21.93
C GLU A 112 -4.45 -39.41 -22.44
N PHE A 113 -4.22 -38.40 -21.58
CA PHE A 113 -3.41 -37.22 -21.92
C PHE A 113 -1.97 -37.59 -22.29
N GLY A 114 -1.38 -38.59 -21.63
CA GLY A 114 -0.04 -39.10 -21.93
C GLY A 114 0.10 -39.78 -23.30
N ARG A 115 -1.01 -40.10 -23.98
CA ARG A 115 -1.02 -40.68 -25.34
C ARG A 115 -1.29 -39.65 -26.44
N GLU A 116 -1.60 -38.41 -26.09
CA GLU A 116 -1.87 -37.36 -27.06
C GLU A 116 -0.59 -36.82 -27.72
N LEU A 117 -0.77 -36.21 -28.90
CA LEU A 117 0.30 -35.48 -29.57
C LEU A 117 0.77 -34.31 -28.69
N VAL A 118 2.09 -34.16 -28.55
CA VAL A 118 2.73 -33.12 -27.71
C VAL A 118 2.17 -31.72 -27.98
N SER A 119 1.93 -31.38 -29.25
CA SER A 119 1.38 -30.07 -29.63
C SER A 119 -0.04 -29.86 -29.12
N LYS A 120 -0.89 -30.90 -29.14
CA LYS A 120 -2.26 -30.84 -28.63
C LYS A 120 -2.27 -30.72 -27.10
N ALA A 121 -1.49 -31.56 -26.43
CA ALA A 121 -1.31 -31.51 -24.98
C ALA A 121 -0.85 -30.13 -24.49
N LYS A 122 0.10 -29.49 -25.20
CA LYS A 122 0.56 -28.12 -24.87
C LYS A 122 -0.51 -27.06 -25.05
N LEU A 123 -1.33 -27.16 -26.10
CA LEU A 123 -2.45 -26.24 -26.32
C LEU A 123 -3.54 -26.40 -25.25
N ASP A 124 -3.89 -27.63 -24.87
CA ASP A 124 -4.89 -27.88 -23.82
C ASP A 124 -4.40 -27.41 -22.45
N LEU A 125 -3.12 -27.59 -22.17
CA LEU A 125 -2.46 -27.00 -21.00
C LEU A 125 -2.48 -25.47 -21.04
N ALA A 126 -2.15 -24.86 -22.18
CA ALA A 126 -2.20 -23.40 -22.34
C ALA A 126 -3.64 -22.87 -22.15
N ALA A 127 -4.66 -23.58 -22.65
CA ALA A 127 -6.05 -23.24 -22.41
C ALA A 127 -6.40 -23.27 -20.92
N THR A 128 -5.96 -24.31 -20.20
CA THR A 128 -6.16 -24.44 -18.74
C THR A 128 -5.50 -23.29 -17.97
N TYR A 129 -4.27 -22.90 -18.34
CA TYR A 129 -3.61 -21.74 -17.74
C TYR A 129 -4.35 -20.44 -18.05
N LYS A 130 -4.83 -20.26 -19.29
CA LYS A 130 -5.59 -19.08 -19.69
C LYS A 130 -6.87 -18.90 -18.87
N GLU A 131 -7.62 -19.98 -18.62
CA GLU A 131 -8.81 -19.90 -17.76
C GLU A 131 -8.47 -19.49 -16.33
N ALA A 132 -7.38 -20.02 -15.78
CA ALA A 132 -6.90 -19.64 -14.45
C ALA A 132 -6.47 -18.16 -14.41
N ILE A 133 -5.75 -17.70 -15.43
CA ILE A 133 -5.35 -16.29 -15.63
C ILE A 133 -6.59 -15.39 -15.66
N ASP A 134 -7.56 -15.67 -16.53
CA ASP A 134 -8.74 -14.82 -16.70
C ASP A 134 -9.56 -14.71 -15.39
N TYR A 135 -9.72 -15.83 -14.67
CA TYR A 135 -10.37 -15.86 -13.36
C TYR A 135 -9.60 -15.05 -12.31
N ASN A 136 -8.29 -15.29 -12.20
CA ASN A 136 -7.44 -14.62 -11.22
C ASN A 136 -7.37 -13.13 -11.52
N ARG A 137 -7.24 -12.71 -12.78
CA ARG A 137 -7.27 -11.30 -13.17
C ARG A 137 -8.52 -10.58 -12.69
N ALA A 138 -9.72 -11.14 -12.91
CA ALA A 138 -10.97 -10.55 -12.46
C ALA A 138 -11.02 -10.40 -10.92
N LYS A 139 -10.50 -11.39 -10.19
CA LYS A 139 -10.38 -11.32 -8.73
C LYS A 139 -9.36 -10.29 -8.26
N LEU A 140 -8.24 -10.16 -8.96
CA LEU A 140 -7.21 -9.16 -8.67
C LEU A 140 -7.76 -7.75 -8.81
N GLU A 141 -8.53 -7.49 -9.88
CA GLU A 141 -9.18 -6.20 -10.10
C GLU A 141 -10.13 -5.85 -8.98
N ASN A 142 -10.90 -6.81 -8.48
CA ASN A 142 -11.79 -6.60 -7.33
C ASN A 142 -11.01 -6.30 -6.04
N LYS A 143 -9.91 -7.03 -5.78
CA LYS A 143 -8.99 -6.71 -4.66
C LYS A 143 -8.44 -5.29 -4.80
N LEU A 144 -8.02 -4.89 -6.00
CA LEU A 144 -7.49 -3.56 -6.27
C LEU A 144 -8.54 -2.46 -6.06
N LYS A 145 -9.81 -2.72 -6.41
CA LYS A 145 -10.93 -1.79 -6.13
C LYS A 145 -11.10 -1.56 -4.64
N PHE A 146 -11.13 -2.61 -3.82
CA PHE A 146 -11.22 -2.48 -2.36
C PHE A 146 -9.99 -1.76 -1.79
N TYR A 147 -8.79 -2.11 -2.26
CA TYR A 147 -7.56 -1.44 -1.84
C TYR A 147 -7.59 0.06 -2.11
N ASN A 148 -7.92 0.47 -3.34
CA ASN A 148 -8.00 1.87 -3.74
C ASN A 148 -9.11 2.61 -2.99
N THR A 149 -10.24 1.94 -2.75
CA THR A 149 -11.34 2.49 -1.96
C THR A 149 -10.90 2.72 -0.51
N GLY A 150 -10.19 1.77 0.10
CA GLY A 150 -9.61 1.93 1.44
C GLY A 150 -8.62 3.10 1.52
N LEU A 151 -7.74 3.24 0.51
CA LEU A 151 -6.81 4.37 0.43
C LEU A 151 -7.53 5.72 0.34
N LEU A 152 -8.62 5.79 -0.41
CA LEU A 152 -9.46 6.98 -0.52
C LEU A 152 -10.05 7.36 0.85
N HIS A 153 -10.59 6.39 1.60
CA HIS A 153 -11.14 6.62 2.94
C HIS A 153 -10.10 7.12 3.94
N ILE A 154 -8.89 6.53 3.96
CA ILE A 154 -7.78 7.04 4.78
C ILE A 154 -7.44 8.48 4.39
N SER A 155 -7.32 8.75 3.09
CA SER A 155 -6.94 10.08 2.60
C SER A 155 -7.96 11.15 3.02
N TRP A 156 -9.25 10.86 2.90
CA TRP A 156 -10.31 11.75 3.38
C TRP A 156 -10.29 11.91 4.89
N GLY A 157 -10.19 10.81 5.64
CA GLY A 157 -10.12 10.84 7.10
C GLY A 157 -8.96 11.69 7.61
N LEU A 158 -7.76 11.51 7.04
CA LEU A 158 -6.58 12.32 7.35
C LEU A 158 -6.74 13.78 6.95
N THR A 159 -7.35 14.06 5.79
CA THR A 159 -7.56 15.44 5.32
C THR A 159 -8.51 16.19 6.25
N ILE A 160 -9.63 15.57 6.61
CA ILE A 160 -10.61 16.14 7.54
C ILE A 160 -9.98 16.32 8.92
N PHE A 161 -9.21 15.33 9.38
CA PHE A 161 -8.46 15.42 10.63
C PHE A 161 -7.49 16.61 10.65
N LEU A 162 -6.70 16.80 9.59
CA LEU A 162 -5.75 17.92 9.51
C LEU A 162 -6.45 19.28 9.45
N VAL A 163 -7.56 19.39 8.71
CA VAL A 163 -8.36 20.62 8.65
C VAL A 163 -8.94 20.93 10.03
N HIS A 164 -9.56 19.95 10.68
CA HIS A 164 -10.12 20.09 12.02
C HIS A 164 -9.05 20.46 13.06
N TYR A 165 -7.88 19.82 12.99
CA TYR A 165 -6.73 20.11 13.85
C TYR A 165 -6.20 21.54 13.65
N CYS A 166 -6.15 22.02 12.41
CA CYS A 166 -5.73 23.39 12.09
C CYS A 166 -6.73 24.43 12.59
N ASP A 167 -8.04 24.21 12.38
CA ASP A 167 -9.12 25.12 12.77
C ASP A 167 -9.13 25.35 14.28
N ARG A 168 -8.85 24.29 15.06
CA ARG A 168 -8.76 24.35 16.53
C ARG A 168 -7.51 25.07 17.05
N GLY A 169 -6.67 25.62 16.18
CA GLY A 169 -5.50 26.40 16.58
C GLY A 169 -4.26 25.55 16.91
N GLY A 170 -4.16 24.31 16.43
CA GLY A 170 -2.94 23.48 16.55
C GLY A 170 -1.68 24.19 16.02
N PHE A 171 -1.83 25.17 15.12
CA PHE A 171 -0.73 25.99 14.61
C PHE A 171 -0.17 27.01 15.61
N LYS A 172 -0.91 27.42 16.65
CA LYS A 172 -0.41 28.36 17.68
C LYS A 172 0.75 27.75 18.50
N VAL A 173 0.76 26.43 18.68
CA VAL A 173 1.85 25.72 19.39
C VAL A 173 3.13 25.68 18.55
N CYS A 174 3.04 25.46 17.23
CA CYS A 174 4.21 25.50 16.34
C CYS A 174 4.83 26.90 16.22
N HIS A 175 4.04 27.98 16.34
CA HIS A 175 4.57 29.34 16.37
C HIS A 175 5.16 29.71 17.75
N MET A 176 4.63 29.18 18.86
CA MET A 176 5.20 29.39 20.20
C MET A 176 6.54 28.67 20.42
N ILE A 177 6.76 27.50 19.81
CA ILE A 177 8.07 26.82 19.86
C ILE A 177 9.15 27.59 19.07
N LYS A 178 8.74 28.46 18.14
CA LYS A 178 9.67 29.30 17.35
C LYS A 178 9.92 30.68 17.97
N GLY A 179 9.16 31.08 18.98
CA GLY A 179 9.19 32.42 19.56
C GLY A 179 9.44 32.49 21.06
N ARG A 180 9.65 31.37 21.76
CA ARG A 180 9.94 31.38 23.20
C ARG A 180 11.41 31.07 23.43
N ASP A 181 12.14 32.15 23.66
CA ASP A 181 13.52 32.27 24.11
C ASP A 181 14.19 31.00 24.66
N SER A 182 15.27 30.65 23.98
CA SER A 182 16.29 29.68 24.39
C SER A 182 17.13 30.15 25.59
N SER A 183 16.65 31.08 26.42
CA SER A 183 17.48 31.78 27.42
C SER A 183 16.91 31.83 28.84
N ARG A 184 15.73 31.29 29.14
CA ARG A 184 15.24 31.24 30.53
C ARG A 184 14.52 29.95 30.86
N MET A 185 15.29 28.89 31.10
CA MET A 185 14.97 27.89 32.12
C MET A 185 16.27 27.20 32.58
N LEU A 186 17.13 28.00 33.21
CA LEU A 186 18.00 27.50 34.27
C LEU A 186 17.25 27.72 35.58
N LEU A 187 16.63 26.67 36.13
CA LEU A 187 16.67 26.40 37.56
C LEU A 187 16.08 25.03 37.91
N LYS A 188 16.96 24.23 38.53
CA LYS A 188 16.75 23.02 39.34
C LYS A 188 16.25 21.75 38.65
N VAL A 189 17.21 21.01 38.10
CA VAL A 189 17.15 19.54 38.05
C VAL A 189 18.35 19.01 38.82
N GLU A 190 18.11 18.68 40.09
CA GLU A 190 18.97 17.77 40.86
C GLU A 190 18.67 16.32 40.44
N THR A 191 19.71 15.50 40.49
CA THR A 191 19.74 14.02 40.37
C THR A 191 19.67 13.37 38.97
N GLY A 192 20.80 13.44 38.27
CA GLY A 192 21.75 12.32 38.14
C GLY A 192 21.31 10.98 37.52
N ARG A 193 21.73 10.75 36.27
CA ARG A 193 21.91 9.49 35.48
C ARG A 193 20.84 9.07 34.47
N GLU A 194 19.56 9.29 34.65
CA GLU A 194 18.55 8.86 33.64
C GLU A 194 18.49 9.75 32.38
N VAL A 195 19.03 10.97 32.46
CA VAL A 195 18.95 11.96 31.36
C VAL A 195 19.91 11.65 30.20
N LYS A 196 20.98 10.87 30.41
CA LYS A 196 21.95 10.54 29.34
C LYS A 196 21.40 9.52 28.31
N GLU A 197 20.54 8.60 28.75
CA GLU A 197 19.84 7.64 27.87
C GLU A 197 18.72 8.34 27.07
N GLN A 198 17.93 9.17 27.73
CA GLN A 198 16.88 9.98 27.09
C GLN A 198 17.43 10.99 26.05
N LEU A 199 18.64 11.53 26.26
CA LEU A 199 19.33 12.39 25.28
C LEU A 199 19.86 11.62 24.06
N LYS A 200 20.23 10.34 24.21
CA LYS A 200 20.61 9.47 23.08
C LYS A 200 19.40 9.14 22.21
N LEU A 201 18.27 8.77 22.83
CA LEU A 201 17.03 8.51 22.11
C LEU A 201 16.48 9.78 21.44
N ARG A 202 16.55 10.95 22.11
CA ARG A 202 16.19 12.25 21.49
C ARG A 202 17.03 12.58 20.25
N LYS A 203 18.33 12.25 20.21
CA LYS A 203 19.17 12.50 19.03
C LYS A 203 18.74 11.66 17.82
N VAL A 204 18.29 10.42 18.04
CA VAL A 204 17.77 9.55 16.98
C VAL A 204 16.43 10.07 16.44
N TYR A 205 15.53 10.51 17.33
CA TYR A 205 14.26 11.12 16.93
C TYR A 205 14.41 12.47 16.21
N PHE A 206 15.34 13.32 16.63
CA PHE A 206 15.58 14.63 15.99
C PHE A 206 16.30 14.53 14.63
N MET A 207 17.12 13.49 14.40
CA MET A 207 17.65 13.23 13.06
C MET A 207 16.53 12.84 12.08
N ASN A 208 15.53 12.10 12.55
CA ASN A 208 14.39 11.68 11.74
C ASN A 208 13.46 12.86 11.40
N GLU A 209 13.30 13.82 12.32
CA GLU A 209 12.50 15.05 12.07
C GLU A 209 13.16 15.99 11.04
N LYS A 210 14.49 16.09 11.00
CA LYS A 210 15.20 16.86 9.97
C LYS A 210 15.07 16.22 8.59
N GLN A 211 15.08 14.89 8.51
CA GLN A 211 14.86 14.18 7.25
C GLN A 211 13.40 14.29 6.79
N SER A 212 12.43 14.10 7.68
CA SER A 212 11.01 14.25 7.34
C SER A 212 10.67 15.67 6.88
N LYS A 213 11.23 16.72 7.51
CA LYS A 213 11.08 18.11 7.06
C LYS A 213 11.72 18.37 5.69
N LYS A 214 12.79 17.65 5.33
CA LYS A 214 13.45 17.75 4.02
C LYS A 214 12.60 17.10 2.92
N ILE A 215 11.99 15.95 3.22
CA ILE A 215 11.04 15.23 2.34
C ILE A 215 9.77 16.06 2.13
N ILE A 216 9.18 16.60 3.19
CA ILE A 216 7.99 17.46 3.10
C ILE A 216 8.27 18.74 2.30
N LYS A 217 9.46 19.35 2.45
CA LYS A 217 9.89 20.48 1.62
C LYS A 217 10.09 20.11 0.15
N GLY A 218 10.53 18.88 -0.14
CA GLY A 218 10.65 18.33 -1.50
C GLY A 218 9.27 18.16 -2.15
N LEU A 219 8.33 17.54 -1.43
CA LEU A 219 6.95 17.32 -1.85
C LEU A 219 6.19 18.63 -2.13
N ILE A 220 6.44 19.68 -1.32
CA ILE A 220 5.80 21.00 -1.51
C ILE A 220 6.40 21.76 -2.70
N ARG A 221 7.70 21.57 -3.02
CA ARG A 221 8.34 22.21 -4.19
C ARG A 221 8.06 21.50 -5.52
N GLY A 222 7.69 20.22 -5.51
CA GLY A 222 7.30 19.45 -6.69
C GLY A 222 5.92 19.81 -7.28
N LYS A 223 5.18 20.75 -6.68
CA LYS A 223 3.82 21.15 -7.05
C LYS A 223 3.66 21.85 -8.42
N LYS A 224 4.70 21.84 -9.27
CA LYS A 224 4.71 22.50 -10.58
C LYS A 224 4.74 21.54 -11.79
N SER A 225 4.59 20.23 -11.61
CA SER A 225 4.33 19.31 -12.73
C SER A 225 2.85 18.91 -12.78
N ASN A 226 2.19 19.26 -13.89
CA ASN A 226 0.79 18.96 -14.17
C ASN A 226 0.55 17.51 -14.63
N ASN A 227 1.60 16.67 -14.66
CA ASN A 227 1.48 15.30 -15.13
C ASN A 227 1.57 14.30 -13.96
N ILE A 228 0.48 13.54 -13.76
CA ILE A 228 0.31 12.57 -12.67
C ILE A 228 1.38 11.46 -12.75
N SER A 229 1.84 11.12 -13.96
CA SER A 229 2.89 10.12 -14.21
C SER A 229 4.23 10.49 -13.55
N ASP A 230 4.60 11.76 -13.57
CA ASP A 230 5.86 12.25 -12.97
C ASP A 230 5.80 12.23 -11.44
N ARG A 231 4.61 12.44 -10.87
CA ARG A 231 4.39 12.40 -9.42
C ARG A 231 4.52 10.97 -8.89
N ILE A 232 4.02 9.99 -9.64
CA ILE A 232 4.09 8.57 -9.28
C ILE A 232 5.54 8.05 -9.38
N THR A 233 6.29 8.46 -10.41
CA THR A 233 7.72 8.08 -10.55
C THR A 233 8.61 8.72 -9.49
N THR A 234 8.32 9.97 -9.10
CA THR A 234 9.05 10.64 -8.01
C THR A 234 8.77 9.95 -6.66
N PHE A 235 7.50 9.59 -6.39
CA PHE A 235 7.13 8.88 -5.17
C PHE A 235 7.74 7.48 -5.09
N LYS A 236 7.84 6.78 -6.23
CA LYS A 236 8.47 5.46 -6.32
C LYS A 236 9.98 5.52 -6.03
N LYS A 237 10.70 6.50 -6.60
CA LYS A 237 12.13 6.71 -6.32
C LYS A 237 12.44 7.04 -4.86
N GLU A 238 11.57 7.81 -4.20
CA GLU A 238 11.74 8.12 -2.78
C GLU A 238 11.43 6.93 -1.87
N PHE A 239 10.50 6.05 -2.27
CA PHE A 239 10.20 4.80 -1.57
C PHE A 239 11.34 3.78 -1.70
N ASP A 240 11.88 3.60 -2.91
CA ASP A 240 13.02 2.70 -3.17
C ASP A 240 14.30 3.15 -2.41
N ALA A 241 14.46 4.44 -2.15
CA ALA A 241 15.57 4.98 -1.37
C ALA A 241 15.44 4.72 0.14
N ILE A 242 14.23 4.46 0.65
CA ILE A 242 13.97 4.11 2.05
C ILE A 242 14.26 2.62 2.28
N ASP A 243 13.91 1.76 1.32
CA ASP A 243 14.22 0.33 1.37
C ASP A 243 15.74 0.05 1.28
N ALA A 244 16.51 0.93 0.64
CA ALA A 244 17.97 0.80 0.56
C ALA A 244 18.73 1.21 1.85
N ILE A 245 18.03 1.77 2.85
CA ILE A 245 18.61 2.23 4.13
C ILE A 245 18.32 1.24 5.28
N GLN A 246 17.44 0.25 5.06
CA GLN A 246 17.22 -0.88 5.97
C GLN A 246 18.13 -2.06 5.65
#